data_AF-A0A8R2QTU5-F1
#
_entry.id   AF-A0A8R2QTU5-F1
#
_cell.length_a   1.000
_cell.length_b   1.000
_cell.length_c   1.000
_cell.angle_alpha   90.00
_cell.angle_beta   90.00
_cell.angle_gamma   90.00
#
_symmetry.space_group_name_H-M   'P 1'
#
loop_
_entity.id
_entity.type
_entity.pdbx_description
1 polymer ?
#
loop_
_entity_poly.entity_id
_entity_poly.type
_entity_poly.pdbx_seq_one_letter_code
_entity_poly.pdbx_strand_id
1 'polypeptide(L)'
;MIDEQEAIVEFNFDIPEPVPVCKCLRDDESSEQIEIQPRKLKILSTVSRTENYLMEHQIPALMRFLLTKLMNQKSETPLSYLEKLLDDCMLYRAGYGSAPVLYEDKHLEAVIKSFDPSNRGWLTIGQVRRAHDILGLTMKEFQTDQIPCHTVMDTLKKSQESELLQLLSAGTMAQEKDHEN
;
A
#
# COMPACT_ATOMS: atom_id res chain seq x y z
N MET A 1 79.11 -25.37 21.30
CA MET A 1 79.04 -24.19 20.40
C MET A 1 77.60 -24.17 19.91
N ILE A 2 76.71 -23.31 20.38
CA ILE A 2 76.85 -21.93 20.87
C ILE A 2 75.81 -21.73 21.98
N ASP A 3 76.26 -21.13 23.09
CA ASP A 3 75.42 -20.50 24.12
C ASP A 3 74.62 -19.36 23.50
N GLU A 4 73.35 -19.20 23.84
CA GLU A 4 72.74 -17.87 23.77
C GLU A 4 71.60 -17.75 24.80
N GLN A 5 71.76 -16.72 25.64
CA GLN A 5 71.05 -16.46 26.88
C GLN A 5 69.68 -15.82 26.59
N GLU A 6 68.60 -16.31 27.19
CA GLU A 6 67.32 -15.60 27.22
C GLU A 6 67.36 -14.50 28.29
N ALA A 7 67.42 -13.24 27.84
CA ALA A 7 67.21 -12.08 28.68
C ALA A 7 65.70 -11.85 28.87
N ILE A 8 65.22 -11.94 30.11
CA ILE A 8 63.84 -11.61 30.48
C ILE A 8 63.73 -10.08 30.56
N VAL A 9 63.00 -9.47 29.63
CA VAL A 9 62.63 -8.05 29.69
C VAL A 9 61.26 -7.95 30.36
N GLU A 10 61.23 -7.46 31.59
CA GLU A 10 59.99 -7.10 32.30
C GLU A 10 59.34 -5.89 31.62
N PHE A 11 58.24 -6.12 30.90
CA PHE A 11 57.36 -5.06 30.41
C PHE A 11 56.30 -4.76 31.47
N ASN A 12 56.49 -3.68 32.23
CA ASN A 12 55.42 -3.06 33.00
C ASN A 12 54.40 -2.47 32.01
N PHE A 13 53.27 -3.15 31.83
CA PHE A 13 52.10 -2.56 31.18
C PHE A 13 51.40 -1.67 32.20
N ASP A 14 51.57 -0.35 32.07
CA ASP A 14 50.68 0.62 32.70
C ASP A 14 49.26 0.35 32.21
N ILE A 15 48.37 -0.03 33.13
CA ILE A 15 46.94 -0.20 32.86
C ILE A 15 46.38 1.21 32.61
N PRO A 16 45.94 1.56 31.39
CA PRO A 16 45.37 2.88 31.15
C PRO A 16 44.08 3.02 31.94
N GLU A 17 43.92 4.16 32.61
CA GLU A 17 42.69 4.49 33.35
C GLU A 17 41.46 4.34 32.43
N PRO A 18 40.35 3.79 32.95
CA PRO A 18 39.16 3.56 32.14
C PRO A 18 38.62 4.89 31.61
N VAL A 19 38.51 4.98 30.28
CA VAL A 19 37.97 6.15 29.58
C VAL A 19 36.54 6.41 30.08
N PRO A 20 36.21 7.63 30.54
CA PRO A 20 34.86 7.95 30.99
C PRO A 20 33.91 7.97 29.79
N VAL A 21 33.20 6.86 29.58
CA VAL A 21 32.13 6.75 28.58
C VAL A 21 30.92 7.57 29.04
N CYS A 22 30.29 8.31 28.12
CA CYS A 22 29.04 9.04 28.37
C CYS A 22 27.98 8.11 28.98
N LYS A 23 27.24 8.59 30.00
CA LYS A 23 26.07 7.89 30.57
C LYS A 23 25.03 7.48 29.52
N CYS A 24 25.00 8.16 28.37
CA CYS A 24 24.12 7.88 27.25
C CYS A 24 24.45 6.58 26.47
N LEU A 25 25.62 5.97 26.72
CA LEU A 25 26.08 4.70 26.13
C LEU A 25 26.10 3.56 27.16
N ARG A 26 25.62 3.81 28.39
CA ARG A 26 25.43 2.78 29.39
C ARG A 26 24.00 2.29 29.29
N ASP A 27 23.82 0.99 29.06
CA ASP A 27 22.54 0.29 29.24
C ASP A 27 22.15 0.17 30.74
N ASP A 28 22.59 1.13 31.57
CA ASP A 28 22.16 1.27 32.95
C ASP A 28 20.76 1.91 32.92
N GLU A 29 19.77 1.03 33.02
CA GLU A 29 18.36 1.25 33.28
C GLU A 29 17.96 2.69 33.67
N SER A 30 17.54 3.45 32.66
CA SER A 30 16.31 4.24 32.81
C SER A 30 15.38 3.87 31.67
N SER A 31 14.96 2.59 31.69
CA SER A 31 13.62 2.28 31.18
C SER A 31 12.66 3.00 32.12
N GLU A 32 12.42 4.29 31.89
CA GLU A 32 11.27 4.97 32.46
C GLU A 32 10.07 4.14 32.01
N GLN A 33 9.53 3.34 32.93
CA GLN A 33 8.24 2.71 32.73
C GLN A 33 7.26 3.85 32.55
N ILE A 34 6.91 4.16 31.30
CA ILE A 34 5.87 5.12 30.98
C ILE A 34 4.59 4.51 31.54
N GLU A 35 4.20 4.91 32.75
CA GLU A 35 2.96 4.49 33.37
C GLU A 35 1.82 5.16 32.58
N ILE A 36 1.37 4.49 31.53
CA ILE A 36 0.26 4.95 30.73
C ILE A 36 -0.99 4.84 31.59
N GLN A 37 -1.54 6.00 31.99
CA GLN A 37 -2.79 6.07 32.73
C GLN A 37 -3.86 5.15 32.11
N PRO A 38 -4.67 4.43 32.91
CA PRO A 38 -5.64 3.45 32.39
C PRO A 38 -6.63 4.04 31.38
N ARG A 39 -6.96 5.34 31.50
CA ARG A 39 -7.75 6.07 30.52
C ARG A 39 -7.06 6.14 29.14
N LYS A 40 -5.75 6.40 29.11
CA LYS A 40 -4.96 6.45 27.89
C LYS A 40 -4.88 5.06 27.25
N LEU A 41 -4.69 3.99 28.03
CA LEU A 41 -4.71 2.61 27.52
C LEU A 41 -6.05 2.27 26.85
N LYS A 42 -7.18 2.65 27.47
CA LYS A 42 -8.52 2.42 26.89
C LYS A 42 -8.73 3.19 25.59
N ILE A 43 -8.23 4.43 25.49
CA ILE A 43 -8.32 5.22 24.26
C ILE A 43 -7.47 4.57 23.17
N LEU A 44 -6.22 4.21 23.47
CA LEU A 44 -5.31 3.59 22.52
C LEU A 44 -5.85 2.24 22.00
N SER A 45 -6.44 1.42 22.87
CA SER A 45 -7.05 0.15 22.44
C SER A 45 -8.30 0.37 21.57
N THR A 46 -9.10 1.39 21.87
CA THR A 46 -10.26 1.77 21.04
C THR A 46 -9.82 2.29 19.67
N VAL A 47 -8.80 3.14 19.63
CA VAL A 47 -8.22 3.67 18.39
C VAL A 47 -7.67 2.52 17.54
N SER A 48 -6.86 1.63 18.13
CA SER A 48 -6.31 0.48 17.41
C SER A 48 -7.41 -0.44 16.86
N ARG A 49 -8.45 -0.75 17.63
CA ARG A 49 -9.60 -1.53 17.13
C ARG A 49 -10.32 -0.84 15.98
N THR A 50 -10.50 0.47 16.07
CA THR A 50 -11.17 1.25 15.03
C THR A 50 -10.33 1.31 13.76
N GLU A 51 -9.03 1.54 13.88
CA GLU A 51 -8.09 1.55 12.76
C GLU A 51 -8.06 0.19 12.06
N ASN A 52 -7.97 -0.90 12.82
CA ASN A 52 -8.00 -2.25 12.25
C ASN A 52 -9.29 -2.51 11.47
N TYR A 53 -10.45 -2.15 12.03
CA TYR A 53 -11.73 -2.29 11.34
C TYR A 53 -11.77 -1.48 10.03
N LEU A 54 -11.33 -0.21 10.07
CA LEU A 54 -11.30 0.65 8.88
C LEU A 54 -10.37 0.11 7.79
N MET A 55 -9.22 -0.45 8.17
CA MET A 55 -8.22 -0.99 7.25
C MET A 55 -8.63 -2.34 6.67
N GLU A 56 -9.16 -3.24 7.50
CA GLU A 56 -9.63 -4.57 7.09
C GLU A 56 -10.76 -4.50 6.06
N HIS A 57 -11.71 -3.59 6.28
CA HIS A 57 -12.82 -3.35 5.36
C HIS A 57 -12.47 -2.34 4.25
N GLN A 58 -11.22 -1.87 4.18
CA GLN A 58 -10.76 -0.86 3.22
C GLN A 58 -11.68 0.38 3.10
N ILE A 59 -12.35 0.77 4.19
CA ILE A 59 -13.34 1.85 4.22
C ILE A 59 -12.76 3.17 3.69
N PRO A 60 -11.54 3.59 4.08
CA PRO A 60 -10.94 4.81 3.53
C PRO A 60 -10.77 4.79 2.00
N ALA A 61 -10.44 3.63 1.42
CA ALA A 61 -10.29 3.49 -0.03
C ALA A 61 -11.63 3.54 -0.75
N LEU A 62 -12.67 2.91 -0.18
CA LEU A 62 -14.04 2.98 -0.69
C LEU A 62 -14.57 4.42 -0.68
N MET A 63 -14.35 5.14 0.42
CA MET A 63 -14.75 6.54 0.52
C MET A 63 -14.05 7.41 -0.54
N ARG A 64 -12.76 7.21 -0.78
CA ARG A 64 -12.04 7.91 -1.86
C ARG A 64 -12.63 7.59 -3.23
N PHE A 65 -12.93 6.33 -3.52
CA PHE A 65 -13.57 5.92 -4.78
C PHE A 65 -14.92 6.62 -4.99
N LEU A 66 -15.81 6.57 -3.99
CA LEU A 66 -17.14 7.18 -4.06
C LEU A 66 -17.06 8.70 -4.29
N LEU A 67 -16.19 9.37 -3.54
CA LEU A 67 -15.98 10.82 -3.67
C LEU A 67 -15.43 11.18 -5.05
N THR A 68 -14.43 10.44 -5.56
CA THR A 68 -13.88 10.68 -6.91
C THR A 68 -14.97 10.53 -7.98
N LYS A 69 -15.80 9.48 -7.91
CA LYS A 69 -16.90 9.26 -8.85
C LYS A 69 -17.94 10.39 -8.77
N LEU A 70 -18.26 10.86 -7.57
CA LEU A 70 -19.20 11.95 -7.37
C LEU A 70 -18.66 13.27 -7.96
N MET A 71 -17.39 13.59 -7.68
CA MET A 71 -16.73 14.79 -8.19
C MET A 71 -16.63 14.80 -9.72
N ASN A 72 -16.39 13.64 -10.33
CA ASN A 72 -16.32 13.52 -11.78
C ASN A 72 -17.70 13.69 -12.45
N GLN A 73 -18.74 13.10 -11.86
CA GLN A 73 -20.11 13.18 -12.39
C GLN A 73 -20.70 14.60 -12.31
N LYS A 74 -20.27 15.41 -11.32
CA LYS A 74 -20.83 16.75 -11.03
C LYS A 74 -22.36 16.73 -10.89
N SER A 75 -22.88 15.72 -10.20
CA SER A 75 -24.33 15.54 -10.01
C SER A 75 -24.94 16.69 -9.20
N GLU A 76 -26.06 17.24 -9.67
CA GLU A 76 -26.88 18.21 -8.92
C GLU A 76 -27.54 17.58 -7.69
N THR A 77 -27.77 16.26 -7.73
CA THR A 77 -28.32 15.45 -6.65
C THR A 77 -27.27 14.43 -6.17
N PRO A 78 -26.29 14.85 -5.35
CA PRO A 78 -25.15 14.01 -5.00
C PRO A 78 -25.53 12.76 -4.20
N LEU A 79 -26.54 12.86 -3.32
CA LEU A 79 -26.99 11.74 -2.49
C LEU A 79 -27.60 10.61 -3.33
N SER A 80 -28.58 10.92 -4.19
CA SER A 80 -29.20 9.92 -5.07
C SER A 80 -28.21 9.27 -6.04
N TYR A 81 -27.18 10.02 -6.46
CA TYR A 81 -26.10 9.45 -7.26
C TYR A 81 -25.26 8.45 -6.45
N LEU A 82 -24.91 8.78 -5.21
CA LEU A 82 -24.14 7.88 -4.33
C LEU A 82 -24.93 6.62 -3.99
N GLU A 83 -26.23 6.73 -3.72
CA GLU A 83 -27.12 5.57 -3.50
C GLU A 83 -27.08 4.63 -4.70
N LYS A 84 -27.32 5.16 -5.90
CA LYS A 84 -27.25 4.37 -7.14
C LYS A 84 -25.86 3.76 -7.37
N LEU A 85 -24.79 4.52 -7.12
CA LEU A 85 -23.42 4.03 -7.29
C LEU A 85 -23.12 2.89 -6.32
N LEU A 86 -23.61 2.95 -5.09
CA LEU A 86 -23.50 1.86 -4.12
C LEU A 86 -24.30 0.63 -4.56
N ASP A 87 -25.52 0.82 -5.07
CA ASP A 87 -26.31 -0.28 -5.63
C ASP A 87 -25.59 -0.96 -6.80
N ASP A 88 -25.03 -0.17 -7.73
CA ASP A 88 -24.23 -0.67 -8.86
C ASP A 88 -23.00 -1.45 -8.37
N CYS A 89 -22.31 -0.96 -7.35
CA CYS A 89 -21.20 -1.67 -6.70
C CYS A 89 -21.65 -3.01 -6.08
N MET A 90 -22.79 -3.01 -5.37
CA MET A 90 -23.33 -4.20 -4.74
C MET A 90 -23.74 -5.26 -5.75
N LEU A 91 -24.38 -4.84 -6.86
CA LEU A 91 -24.71 -5.71 -7.98
C LEU A 91 -23.44 -6.30 -8.61
N TYR A 92 -22.44 -5.45 -8.89
CA TYR A 92 -21.18 -5.89 -9.48
C TYR A 92 -20.46 -6.92 -8.60
N ARG A 93 -20.39 -6.67 -7.28
CA ARG A 93 -19.82 -7.61 -6.31
C ARG A 93 -20.55 -8.95 -6.32
N ALA A 94 -21.87 -8.95 -6.49
CA ALA A 94 -22.68 -10.17 -6.60
C ALA A 94 -22.57 -10.87 -7.97
N GLY A 95 -21.74 -10.36 -8.89
CA GLY A 95 -21.53 -10.92 -10.22
C GLY A 95 -22.54 -10.44 -11.28
N TYR A 96 -23.31 -9.40 -10.97
CA TYR A 96 -24.33 -8.83 -11.87
C TYR A 96 -23.92 -7.44 -12.38
N GLY A 97 -24.21 -7.16 -13.64
CA GLY A 97 -23.96 -5.84 -14.23
C GLY A 97 -22.47 -5.56 -14.51
N SER A 98 -22.18 -4.31 -14.86
CA SER A 98 -20.83 -3.83 -15.20
C SER A 98 -20.18 -3.16 -14.01
N ALA A 99 -18.85 -3.28 -13.90
CA ALA A 99 -18.07 -2.57 -12.90
C ALA A 99 -18.27 -1.04 -13.00
N PRO A 100 -18.64 -0.34 -11.91
CA PRO A 100 -18.69 1.12 -11.91
C PRO A 100 -17.28 1.74 -11.84
N VAL A 101 -16.48 1.53 -12.88
CA VAL A 101 -15.06 1.89 -12.97
C VAL A 101 -14.76 3.38 -12.76
N LEU A 102 -13.57 3.72 -12.25
CA LEU A 102 -13.12 5.11 -12.10
C LEU A 102 -12.87 5.79 -13.44
N TYR A 103 -12.21 5.08 -14.36
CA TYR A 103 -11.78 5.63 -15.63
C TYR A 103 -12.60 5.02 -16.77
N GLU A 104 -13.40 5.87 -17.42
CA GLU A 104 -14.00 5.56 -18.72
C GLU A 104 -12.95 5.34 -19.81
N ASP A 105 -13.33 4.63 -20.88
CA ASP A 105 -12.48 4.33 -22.03
C ASP A 105 -11.75 5.56 -22.58
N LYS A 106 -12.44 6.69 -22.72
CA LYS A 106 -11.85 7.95 -23.20
C LYS A 106 -10.68 8.44 -22.33
N HIS A 107 -10.72 8.19 -21.02
CA HIS A 107 -9.66 8.58 -20.09
C HIS A 107 -8.46 7.65 -20.26
N LEU A 108 -8.71 6.34 -20.37
CA LEU A 108 -7.65 5.35 -20.62
C LEU A 108 -6.98 5.57 -21.98
N GLU A 109 -7.77 5.87 -23.02
CA GLU A 109 -7.28 6.20 -24.35
C GLU A 109 -6.37 7.42 -24.33
N ALA A 110 -6.77 8.47 -23.61
CA ALA A 110 -5.97 9.68 -23.46
C ALA A 110 -4.62 9.38 -22.79
N VAL A 111 -4.61 8.55 -21.74
CA VAL A 111 -3.36 8.12 -21.08
C VAL A 111 -2.48 7.33 -22.05
N ILE A 112 -3.01 6.32 -22.74
CA ILE A 112 -2.24 5.53 -23.71
C ILE A 112 -1.68 6.42 -24.82
N LYS A 113 -2.50 7.32 -25.36
CA LYS A 113 -2.09 8.26 -26.42
C LYS A 113 -1.00 9.23 -25.95
N SER A 114 -0.96 9.58 -24.67
CA SER A 114 0.13 10.41 -24.12
C SER A 114 1.51 9.71 -24.17
N PHE A 115 1.52 8.37 -24.18
CA PHE A 115 2.74 7.57 -24.32
C PHE A 115 3.01 7.10 -25.77
N ASP A 116 2.03 7.20 -26.66
CA ASP A 116 2.15 6.94 -28.10
C ASP A 116 1.62 8.11 -28.96
N PRO A 117 2.21 9.31 -28.87
CA PRO A 117 1.74 10.48 -29.62
C PRO A 117 1.90 10.31 -31.14
N SER A 118 2.77 9.41 -31.57
CA SER A 118 3.04 9.11 -32.98
C SER A 118 2.17 7.98 -33.55
N ASN A 119 1.23 7.42 -32.77
CA ASN A 119 0.39 6.28 -33.15
C ASN A 119 1.18 5.08 -33.71
N ARG A 120 2.29 4.70 -33.04
CA ARG A 120 3.06 3.49 -33.38
C ARG A 120 2.27 2.21 -33.10
N GLY A 121 1.27 2.27 -32.21
CA GLY A 121 0.38 1.16 -31.87
C GLY A 121 0.91 0.23 -30.77
N TRP A 122 2.03 0.56 -30.13
CA TRP A 122 2.61 -0.19 -29.02
C TRP A 122 3.34 0.72 -28.02
N LEU A 123 3.45 0.25 -26.79
CA LEU A 123 4.16 0.89 -25.69
C LEU A 123 5.27 -0.02 -25.16
N THR A 124 6.34 0.58 -24.63
CA THR A 124 7.35 -0.18 -23.89
C THR A 124 6.85 -0.58 -22.51
N ILE A 125 7.42 -1.63 -21.90
CA ILE A 125 7.06 -2.03 -20.53
C ILE A 125 7.20 -0.88 -19.51
N GLY A 126 8.21 -0.02 -19.65
CA GLY A 126 8.40 1.16 -18.80
C GLY A 126 7.38 2.28 -19.05
N GLN A 127 6.80 2.36 -20.26
CA GLN A 127 5.67 3.26 -20.53
C GLN A 127 4.38 2.70 -19.94
N VAL A 128 4.14 1.39 -20.07
CA VAL A 128 2.98 0.72 -19.48
C VAL A 128 2.99 0.82 -17.96
N ARG A 129 4.13 0.63 -17.30
CA ARG A 129 4.28 0.82 -15.86
C ARG A 129 3.88 2.23 -15.44
N ARG A 130 4.43 3.25 -16.10
CA ARG A 130 4.08 4.65 -15.81
C ARG A 130 2.60 4.96 -16.06
N ALA A 131 1.98 4.34 -17.05
CA ALA A 131 0.54 4.50 -17.28
C ALA A 131 -0.29 3.95 -16.10
N HIS A 132 0.10 2.79 -15.55
CA HIS A 132 -0.51 2.24 -14.33
C HIS A 132 -0.27 3.16 -13.13
N ASP A 133 0.96 3.65 -12.93
CA ASP A 133 1.31 4.55 -11.83
C ASP A 133 0.49 5.85 -11.87
N ILE A 134 0.32 6.45 -13.05
CA ILE A 134 -0.49 7.68 -13.24
C ILE A 134 -1.95 7.45 -12.84
N LEU A 135 -2.50 6.29 -13.19
CA LEU A 135 -3.87 5.92 -12.88
C LEU A 135 -4.05 5.41 -11.44
N GLY A 136 -2.94 5.19 -10.73
CA GLY A 136 -2.94 4.57 -9.40
C GLY A 136 -3.37 3.10 -9.43
N LEU A 137 -3.14 2.40 -10.54
CA LEU A 137 -3.51 1.00 -10.75
C LEU A 137 -2.30 0.08 -10.55
N THR A 138 -2.58 -1.15 -10.18
CA THR A 138 -1.62 -2.23 -10.02
C THR A 138 -1.30 -2.84 -11.38
N MET A 139 -0.02 -2.83 -11.71
CA MET A 139 0.50 -3.43 -12.94
C MET A 139 0.73 -4.93 -12.73
N LYS A 140 0.26 -5.75 -13.68
CA LYS A 140 0.67 -7.16 -13.81
C LYS A 140 1.96 -7.24 -14.65
N GLU A 141 2.81 -8.20 -14.35
CA GLU A 141 4.08 -8.38 -15.07
C GLU A 141 3.85 -8.69 -16.56
N PHE A 142 4.63 -8.06 -17.42
CA PHE A 142 4.68 -8.35 -18.85
C PHE A 142 6.01 -9.03 -19.19
N GLN A 143 5.95 -9.98 -20.12
CA GLN A 143 7.13 -10.75 -20.57
C GLN A 143 7.82 -10.12 -21.79
N THR A 144 7.15 -9.21 -22.50
CA THR A 144 7.65 -8.59 -23.73
C THR A 144 7.95 -7.11 -23.56
N ASP A 145 8.99 -6.64 -24.25
CA ASP A 145 9.39 -5.23 -24.22
C ASP A 145 8.44 -4.31 -24.96
N GLN A 146 7.76 -4.80 -25.99
CA GLN A 146 6.75 -4.05 -26.76
C GLN A 146 5.38 -4.67 -26.52
N ILE A 147 4.42 -3.85 -26.10
CA ILE A 147 3.08 -4.26 -25.74
C ILE A 147 2.11 -3.46 -26.61
N PRO A 148 1.28 -4.11 -27.44
CA PRO A 148 0.31 -3.41 -28.29
C PRO A 148 -0.66 -2.54 -27.47
N CYS A 149 -1.01 -1.35 -27.97
CA CYS A 149 -1.86 -0.40 -27.25
C CYS A 149 -3.24 -0.98 -26.87
N HIS A 150 -3.82 -1.83 -27.72
CA HIS A 150 -5.08 -2.51 -27.40
C HIS A 150 -4.92 -3.48 -26.22
N THR A 151 -3.79 -4.20 -26.15
CA THR A 151 -3.48 -5.08 -25.02
C THR A 151 -3.31 -4.25 -23.74
N VAL A 152 -2.65 -3.09 -23.82
CA VAL A 152 -2.52 -2.17 -22.68
C VAL A 152 -3.90 -1.70 -22.22
N MET A 153 -4.78 -1.29 -23.15
CA MET A 153 -6.16 -0.91 -22.84
C MET A 153 -6.90 -1.99 -22.06
N ASP A 154 -6.88 -3.23 -22.56
CA ASP A 154 -7.53 -4.36 -21.91
C ASP A 154 -6.97 -4.63 -20.52
N THR A 155 -5.64 -4.49 -20.34
CA THR A 155 -5.01 -4.67 -19.03
C THR A 155 -5.42 -3.59 -18.05
N LEU A 156 -5.49 -2.32 -18.46
CA LEU A 156 -5.94 -1.23 -17.60
C LEU A 156 -7.40 -1.42 -17.17
N LYS A 157 -8.28 -1.79 -18.11
CA LYS A 157 -9.68 -2.12 -17.81
C LYS A 157 -9.79 -3.25 -16.79
N LYS A 158 -9.09 -4.37 -17.03
CA LYS A 158 -9.09 -5.52 -16.12
C LYS A 158 -8.49 -5.19 -14.75
N SER A 159 -7.44 -4.36 -14.68
CA SER A 159 -6.84 -3.96 -13.41
C SER A 159 -7.82 -3.14 -12.56
N GLN A 160 -8.46 -2.11 -13.12
CA GLN A 160 -9.41 -1.31 -12.34
C GLN A 160 -10.65 -2.11 -11.91
N GLU A 161 -11.13 -3.04 -12.74
CA GLU A 161 -12.23 -3.95 -12.38
C GLU A 161 -11.84 -4.89 -11.23
N SER A 162 -10.66 -5.51 -11.34
CA SER A 162 -10.12 -6.41 -10.32
C SER A 162 -9.89 -5.69 -8.99
N GLU A 163 -9.37 -4.46 -9.02
CA GLU A 163 -9.14 -3.66 -7.82
C GLU A 163 -10.45 -3.20 -7.17
N LEU A 164 -11.44 -2.78 -7.97
CA LEU A 164 -12.75 -2.45 -7.45
C LEU A 164 -13.39 -3.68 -6.79
N LEU A 165 -13.32 -4.85 -7.42
CA LEU A 165 -13.86 -6.08 -6.83
C LEU A 165 -13.15 -6.43 -5.51
N GLN A 166 -11.82 -6.31 -5.46
CA GLN A 166 -11.05 -6.52 -4.22
C GLN A 166 -11.46 -5.54 -3.13
N LEU A 167 -11.67 -4.27 -3.47
CA LEU A 167 -12.13 -3.22 -2.57
C LEU A 167 -13.52 -3.54 -2.01
N LEU A 168 -14.46 -3.96 -2.85
CA LEU A 168 -15.84 -4.26 -2.46
C LEU A 168 -15.97 -5.58 -1.66
N SER A 169 -15.00 -6.47 -1.81
CA SER A 169 -14.92 -7.76 -1.10
C SER A 169 -14.06 -7.69 0.16
N ALA A 170 -13.53 -6.51 0.51
CA ALA A 170 -12.71 -6.32 1.69
C ALA A 170 -13.52 -6.62 2.98
N GLY A 171 -12.94 -7.42 3.87
CA GLY A 171 -13.54 -7.81 5.14
C GLY A 171 -14.71 -8.81 5.07
N THR A 172 -15.12 -9.29 3.89
CA THR A 172 -16.11 -10.39 3.81
C THR A 172 -15.46 -11.76 4.02
N MET A 173 -14.17 -11.91 3.73
CA MET A 173 -13.42 -13.17 3.91
C MET A 173 -13.07 -13.50 5.36
N ALA A 174 -13.25 -12.56 6.29
CA ALA A 174 -13.02 -12.79 7.72
C ALA A 174 -14.21 -13.47 8.41
N GLN A 175 -15.44 -13.30 7.90
CA GLN A 175 -16.65 -13.79 8.57
C GLN A 175 -16.94 -15.29 8.34
N GLU A 176 -16.22 -15.96 7.44
CA GLU A 176 -16.40 -17.40 7.21
C GLU A 176 -15.70 -18.28 8.26
N LYS A 177 -14.75 -17.74 9.04
CA LYS A 177 -14.00 -18.52 10.04
C LYS A 177 -14.65 -18.59 11.43
N ASP A 178 -15.64 -17.73 11.70
CA ASP A 178 -16.28 -17.63 13.02
C ASP A 178 -17.58 -18.45 13.14
N HIS A 179 -17.98 -19.18 12.08
CA HIS A 179 -19.16 -20.05 12.08
C HIS A 179 -18.85 -21.55 12.07
N GLU A 180 -17.57 -21.94 12.24
CA GLU A 180 -17.13 -23.35 12.21
C GLU A 180 -16.54 -23.87 13.54
N ASN A 181 -16.77 -23.19 14.68
CA ASN A 181 -16.40 -23.67 16.02
C ASN A 181 -17.59 -23.75 16.98
#